data_AF-A0A1C3KZL2-F1
#
_entry.id   AF-A0A1C3KZL2-F1
#
_cell.length_a   1.000
_cell.length_b   1.000
_cell.length_c   1.000
_cell.angle_alpha   90.00
_cell.angle_beta   90.00
_cell.angle_gamma   90.00
#
_symmetry.space_group_name_H-M   'P 1'
#
loop_
_entity.id
_entity.type
_entity.pdbx_description
1 polymer ?
#
loop_
_entity_poly.entity_id
_entity_poly.type
_entity_poly.pdbx_seq_one_letter_code
_entity_poly.pdbx_strand_id
1 'polypeptide(L)'
;MHCIVFANIFLMIALAYYVRHHHLDIKKDNFLNVVQEGGNISLIIAHPDDEVMFFFPTLKLLFDKKKKKELFLFSLSNGNYYGKGKIREKELFNVWSYLGGEKNNCEILDDDQIQDSWNFWDEQHLANVLTDYCSKRNIKLINDPIQIAVCPLSYAILSNFAVLYQIT
;
A
#
# COMPACT_ATOMS: atom_id res chain seq x y z
N MET A 1 -34.31 -8.28 -35.59
CA MET A 1 -33.41 -7.15 -35.27
C MET A 1 -32.97 -7.16 -33.81
N HIS A 2 -33.91 -7.22 -32.84
CA HIS A 2 -33.58 -7.21 -31.40
C HIS A 2 -32.65 -8.35 -30.93
N CYS A 3 -32.84 -9.60 -31.39
CA CYS A 3 -31.96 -10.71 -30.99
C CYS A 3 -30.49 -10.53 -31.41
N ILE A 4 -30.24 -9.91 -32.57
CA ILE A 4 -28.89 -9.63 -33.06
C ILE A 4 -28.23 -8.54 -32.19
N VAL A 5 -28.99 -7.52 -31.79
CA VAL A 5 -28.48 -6.47 -30.89
C VAL A 5 -28.10 -7.05 -29.53
N PHE A 6 -28.96 -7.89 -28.94
CA PHE A 6 -28.65 -8.54 -27.66
C PHE A 6 -27.44 -9.49 -27.74
N ALA A 7 -27.29 -10.23 -28.83
CA ALA A 7 -26.13 -11.11 -29.04
C ALA A 7 -24.81 -10.32 -29.11
N ASN A 8 -24.80 -9.17 -29.82
CA ASN A 8 -23.62 -8.31 -29.91
C ASN A 8 -23.27 -7.67 -28.55
N ILE A 9 -24.28 -7.23 -27.78
CA ILE A 9 -24.05 -6.69 -26.43
C ILE A 9 -23.44 -7.75 -25.51
N PHE A 10 -23.98 -8.98 -25.53
CA PHE A 10 -23.43 -10.07 -24.72
C PHE A 10 -21.98 -10.39 -25.09
N LEU A 11 -21.66 -10.43 -26.40
CA LEU A 11 -20.29 -10.65 -26.86
C LEU A 11 -19.34 -9.55 -26.39
N MET A 12 -19.75 -8.29 -26.45
CA MET A 12 -18.97 -7.15 -25.97
C MET A 12 -18.69 -7.22 -24.47
N ILE A 13 -19.70 -7.61 -23.67
CA ILE A 13 -19.54 -7.79 -22.21
C ILE A 13 -18.58 -8.95 -21.92
N ALA A 14 -18.74 -10.08 -22.61
CA ALA A 14 -17.87 -11.24 -22.44
C ALA A 14 -16.41 -10.92 -22.81
N LEU A 15 -16.19 -10.18 -23.90
CA LEU A 15 -14.87 -9.73 -24.31
C LEU A 15 -14.27 -8.75 -23.28
N ALA A 16 -15.05 -7.79 -22.80
CA ALA A 16 -14.59 -6.86 -21.76
C ALA A 16 -14.22 -7.58 -20.45
N TYR A 17 -15.02 -8.57 -20.05
CA TYR A 17 -14.73 -9.43 -18.91
C TYR A 17 -13.43 -10.23 -19.11
N TYR A 18 -13.26 -10.84 -20.28
CA TYR A 18 -12.05 -11.59 -20.63
C TYR A 18 -10.80 -10.71 -20.60
N VAL A 19 -10.84 -9.54 -21.25
CA VAL A 19 -9.72 -8.59 -21.26
C VAL A 19 -9.39 -8.12 -19.83
N ARG A 20 -10.41 -7.81 -19.03
CA ARG A 20 -10.21 -7.41 -17.63
C ARG A 20 -9.61 -8.53 -16.79
N HIS A 21 -10.08 -9.77 -16.93
CA HIS A 21 -9.55 -10.91 -16.20
C HIS A 21 -8.09 -11.17 -16.58
N HIS A 22 -7.78 -11.22 -17.88
CA HIS A 22 -6.41 -11.42 -18.36
C HIS A 22 -5.46 -10.31 -17.88
N HIS A 23 -5.92 -9.06 -17.87
CA HIS A 23 -5.13 -7.95 -17.33
C HIS A 23 -4.90 -8.08 -15.81
N LEU A 24 -5.90 -8.56 -15.05
CA LEU A 24 -5.75 -8.83 -13.62
C LEU A 24 -4.79 -9.98 -13.36
N ASP A 25 -4.81 -11.04 -14.17
CA ASP A 25 -3.89 -12.17 -14.08
C ASP A 25 -2.44 -11.71 -14.31
N ILE A 26 -2.18 -10.90 -15.35
CA ILE A 26 -0.85 -10.32 -15.59
C ILE A 26 -0.39 -9.49 -14.39
N LYS A 27 -1.26 -8.64 -13.83
CA LYS A 27 -0.90 -7.82 -12.66
C LYS A 27 -0.56 -8.68 -11.45
N LYS A 28 -1.36 -9.71 -11.19
CA LYS A 28 -1.12 -10.65 -10.11
C LYS A 28 0.21 -11.37 -10.29
N ASP A 29 0.51 -11.85 -11.49
CA ASP A 29 1.77 -12.55 -11.78
C ASP A 29 2.97 -11.62 -11.61
N ASN A 30 2.88 -10.38 -12.10
CA ASN A 30 3.91 -9.36 -11.88
C ASN A 30 4.12 -9.09 -10.38
N PHE A 31 3.05 -8.88 -9.62
CA PHE A 31 3.14 -8.68 -8.18
C PHE A 31 3.80 -9.88 -7.48
N LEU A 32 3.38 -11.10 -7.80
CA LEU A 32 3.94 -12.32 -7.22
C LEU A 32 5.41 -12.52 -7.57
N ASN A 33 5.83 -12.16 -8.79
CA ASN A 33 7.23 -12.21 -9.20
C ASN A 33 8.07 -11.28 -8.32
N VAL A 34 7.61 -10.06 -8.08
CA VAL A 34 8.38 -9.11 -7.25
C VAL A 34 8.39 -9.50 -5.77
N VAL A 35 7.29 -10.09 -5.28
CA VAL A 35 7.29 -10.70 -3.95
C VAL A 35 8.25 -11.89 -3.86
N GLN A 36 8.50 -12.62 -4.94
CA GLN A 36 9.45 -13.74 -4.95
C GLN A 36 10.91 -13.30 -5.18
N GLU A 37 11.13 -12.14 -5.80
CA GLU A 37 12.46 -11.57 -5.95
C GLU A 37 13.13 -11.34 -4.59
N GLY A 38 14.46 -11.34 -4.54
CA GLY A 38 15.19 -10.98 -3.32
C GLY A 38 15.02 -9.50 -2.97
N GLY A 39 15.11 -9.16 -1.68
CA GLY A 39 15.12 -7.78 -1.20
C GLY A 39 13.97 -7.45 -0.27
N ASN A 40 14.08 -6.28 0.36
CA ASN A 40 13.17 -5.79 1.39
C ASN A 40 11.92 -5.17 0.75
N ILE A 41 10.76 -5.45 1.34
CA ILE A 41 9.46 -4.89 0.95
C ILE A 41 8.86 -4.20 2.17
N SER A 42 8.36 -2.99 1.99
CA SER A 42 7.60 -2.26 3.00
C SER A 42 6.18 -2.00 2.55
N LEU A 43 5.22 -2.23 3.44
CA LEU A 43 3.86 -1.71 3.30
C LEU A 43 3.84 -0.31 3.93
N ILE A 44 3.50 0.71 3.14
CA ILE A 44 3.36 2.08 3.60
C ILE A 44 1.85 2.38 3.73
N ILE A 45 1.44 2.82 4.91
CA ILE A 45 0.06 3.19 5.24
C ILE A 45 -0.02 4.63 5.72
N ALA A 46 -1.18 5.26 5.63
CA ALA A 46 -1.35 6.63 6.06
C ALA A 46 -1.53 6.70 7.59
N HIS A 47 -2.35 5.80 8.14
CA HIS A 47 -2.66 5.75 9.56
C HIS A 47 -2.68 4.30 10.06
N PRO A 48 -2.51 4.08 11.38
CA PRO A 48 -2.67 2.75 11.95
C PRO A 48 -4.15 2.35 12.01
N ASP A 49 -4.50 1.22 11.37
CA ASP A 49 -5.80 0.59 11.08
C ASP A 49 -5.94 0.26 9.58
N ASP A 50 -5.33 1.07 8.71
CA ASP A 50 -5.32 0.88 7.25
C ASP A 50 -4.74 -0.48 6.88
N GLU A 51 -3.76 -0.98 7.64
CA GLU A 51 -3.08 -2.25 7.40
C GLU A 51 -4.02 -3.45 7.52
N VAL A 52 -4.97 -3.40 8.44
CA VAL A 52 -5.97 -4.46 8.63
C VAL A 52 -7.24 -4.21 7.81
N MET A 53 -7.65 -2.96 7.68
CA MET A 53 -8.89 -2.59 6.97
C MET A 53 -8.77 -2.79 5.45
N PHE A 54 -7.63 -2.43 4.86
CA PHE A 54 -7.43 -2.45 3.41
C PHE A 54 -6.38 -3.47 2.96
N PHE A 55 -5.35 -3.69 3.76
CA PHE A 55 -4.16 -4.44 3.32
C PHE A 55 -3.96 -5.80 3.99
N PHE A 56 -4.90 -6.29 4.80
CA PHE A 56 -4.73 -7.58 5.49
C PHE A 56 -4.47 -8.75 4.53
N PRO A 57 -5.20 -8.91 3.40
CA PRO A 57 -4.89 -9.97 2.43
C PRO A 57 -3.47 -9.84 1.85
N THR A 58 -3.01 -8.62 1.60
CA THR A 58 -1.66 -8.32 1.09
C THR A 58 -0.60 -8.67 2.13
N LEU A 59 -0.79 -8.25 3.38
CA LEU A 59 0.11 -8.62 4.50
C LEU A 59 0.20 -10.13 4.63
N LYS A 60 -0.93 -10.84 4.65
CA LYS A 60 -0.92 -12.31 4.77
C LYS A 60 -0.12 -12.96 3.64
N LEU A 61 -0.31 -12.51 2.41
CA LEU A 61 0.43 -12.99 1.25
C LEU A 61 1.95 -12.72 1.39
N LEU A 62 2.33 -11.51 1.84
CA LEU A 62 3.73 -11.16 2.08
C LEU A 62 4.36 -12.06 3.15
N PHE A 63 3.69 -12.24 4.30
CA PHE A 63 4.15 -13.11 5.38
C PHE A 63 4.26 -14.59 4.96
N ASP A 64 3.46 -15.03 3.99
CA ASP A 64 3.51 -16.40 3.48
C ASP A 64 4.61 -16.63 2.43
N LYS A 65 5.06 -15.57 1.75
CA LYS A 65 5.97 -15.67 0.60
C LYS A 65 7.37 -15.10 0.84
N LYS A 66 7.55 -14.22 1.82
CA LYS A 66 8.82 -13.55 2.16
C LYS A 66 9.36 -13.98 3.52
N LYS A 67 10.66 -13.77 3.72
CA LYS A 67 11.25 -13.91 5.06
C LYS A 67 10.80 -12.72 5.91
N LYS A 68 10.43 -12.99 7.16
CA LYS A 68 9.97 -11.97 8.13
C LYS A 68 10.92 -10.77 8.25
N LYS A 69 12.23 -11.02 8.20
CA LYS A 69 13.28 -9.98 8.24
C LYS A 69 13.31 -9.03 7.02
N GLU A 70 12.70 -9.44 5.91
CA GLU A 70 12.63 -8.67 4.67
C GLU A 70 11.32 -7.87 4.57
N LEU A 71 10.42 -8.01 5.55
CA LEU A 71 9.13 -7.34 5.58
C LEU A 71 9.15 -6.16 6.55
N PHE A 72 8.58 -5.05 6.10
CA PHE A 72 8.50 -3.80 6.84
C PHE A 72 7.08 -3.22 6.77
N LEU A 73 6.73 -2.42 7.77
CA LEU A 73 5.47 -1.68 7.85
C LEU A 73 5.78 -0.25 8.31
N PHE A 74 5.30 0.73 7.56
CA PHE A 74 5.54 2.14 7.85
C PHE A 74 4.24 2.93 7.82
N SER A 75 3.87 3.51 8.96
CA SER A 75 2.71 4.41 9.06
C SER A 75 3.19 5.86 8.97
N LEU A 76 2.62 6.64 8.04
CA LEU A 76 2.99 8.04 7.82
C LEU A 76 2.51 8.99 8.91
N SER A 77 1.58 8.55 9.75
CA SER A 77 1.18 9.24 10.98
C SER A 77 0.76 8.23 12.03
N ASN A 78 0.51 8.68 13.26
CA ASN A 78 -0.08 7.84 14.30
C ASN A 78 -1.62 7.83 14.30
N GLY A 79 -2.28 8.47 13.34
CA GLY A 79 -3.74 8.50 13.25
C GLY A 79 -4.42 9.26 14.40
N ASN A 80 -3.79 10.32 14.90
CA ASN A 80 -4.24 11.06 16.08
C ASN A 80 -5.35 12.09 15.84
N TYR A 81 -6.06 12.06 14.70
CA TYR A 81 -7.10 13.05 14.41
C TYR A 81 -8.17 13.16 15.51
N TYR A 82 -8.57 12.02 16.09
CA TYR A 82 -9.52 11.96 17.21
C TYR A 82 -8.87 11.89 18.60
N GLY A 83 -7.58 12.24 18.74
CA GLY A 83 -6.86 12.18 20.02
C GLY A 83 -6.53 10.76 20.49
N LYS A 84 -6.57 9.76 19.60
CA LYS A 84 -6.36 8.34 19.90
C LYS A 84 -5.02 7.78 19.42
N GLY A 85 -4.09 8.62 18.97
CA GLY A 85 -2.84 8.19 18.33
C GLY A 85 -2.05 7.19 19.17
N LYS A 86 -1.87 7.45 20.47
CA LYS A 86 -1.13 6.55 21.37
C LYS A 86 -1.79 5.18 21.59
N ILE A 87 -3.09 5.07 21.38
CA ILE A 87 -3.79 3.78 21.41
C ILE A 87 -3.56 3.06 20.09
N ARG A 88 -3.74 3.76 18.96
CA ARG A 88 -3.54 3.23 17.60
C ARG A 88 -2.11 2.79 17.33
N GLU A 89 -1.12 3.49 17.86
CA GLU A 89 0.30 3.06 17.84
C GLU A 89 0.45 1.67 18.45
N LYS A 90 -0.14 1.44 19.64
CA LYS A 90 -0.08 0.14 20.32
C LYS A 90 -0.81 -0.95 19.55
N GLU A 91 -1.98 -0.62 18.99
CA GLU A 91 -2.76 -1.55 18.16
C GLU A 91 -1.95 -2.01 16.95
N LEU A 92 -1.29 -1.09 16.24
CA LEU A 92 -0.43 -1.41 15.10
C LEU A 92 0.71 -2.36 15.47
N PHE A 93 1.44 -2.04 16.53
CA PHE A 93 2.56 -2.89 16.98
C PHE A 93 2.08 -4.27 17.43
N ASN A 94 0.89 -4.35 18.04
CA ASN A 94 0.28 -5.63 18.41
C ASN A 94 -0.10 -6.46 17.18
N VAL A 95 -0.71 -5.84 16.15
CA VAL A 95 -1.03 -6.51 14.88
C VAL A 95 0.24 -7.00 14.20
N TRP A 96 1.26 -6.15 14.10
CA TRP A 96 2.55 -6.51 13.51
C TRP A 96 3.22 -7.67 14.25
N SER A 97 3.22 -7.62 15.58
CA SER A 97 3.75 -8.70 16.42
C SER A 97 2.95 -9.98 16.28
N TYR A 98 1.62 -9.91 16.16
CA TYR A 98 0.73 -11.05 15.98
C TYR A 98 1.00 -11.78 14.65
N LEU A 99 1.26 -11.04 13.58
CA LEU A 99 1.68 -11.60 12.28
C LEU A 99 3.10 -12.20 12.33
N GLY A 100 3.84 -11.95 13.41
CA GLY A 100 5.20 -12.42 13.61
C GLY A 100 6.24 -11.57 12.89
N GLY A 101 5.94 -10.29 12.67
CA GLY A 101 6.88 -9.33 12.08
C GLY A 101 8.03 -8.99 13.03
N GLU A 102 9.16 -8.60 12.46
CA GLU A 102 10.33 -8.18 13.23
C GLU A 102 10.07 -6.85 13.94
N LYS A 103 10.37 -6.77 15.24
CA LYS A 103 10.03 -5.60 16.07
C LYS A 103 10.53 -4.27 15.50
N ASN A 104 11.74 -4.26 14.92
CA ASN A 104 12.37 -3.06 14.39
C ASN A 104 11.95 -2.73 12.93
N ASN A 105 11.10 -3.55 12.33
CA ASN A 105 10.63 -3.37 10.95
C ASN A 105 9.25 -2.72 10.88
N CYS A 106 8.61 -2.43 12.02
CA CYS A 106 7.39 -1.62 12.09
C CYS A 106 7.72 -0.27 12.68
N GLU A 107 7.32 0.79 12.00
CA GLU A 107 7.62 2.16 12.40
C GLU A 107 6.44 3.09 12.10
N ILE A 108 6.29 4.10 12.94
CA ILE A 108 5.30 5.15 12.80
C ILE A 108 6.07 6.45 12.73
N LEU A 109 5.83 7.23 11.68
CA LEU A 109 6.43 8.53 11.51
C LEU A 109 5.93 9.50 12.58
N ASP A 110 6.88 10.22 13.17
CA ASP A 110 6.63 11.30 14.13
C ASP A 110 7.14 12.60 13.49
N ASP A 111 6.28 13.23 12.70
CA ASP A 111 6.59 14.44 11.94
C ASP A 111 5.44 15.45 12.03
N ASP A 112 5.71 16.62 12.59
CA ASP A 112 4.70 17.67 12.81
C ASP A 112 4.07 18.20 11.50
N GLN A 113 4.72 18.01 10.35
CA GLN A 113 4.20 18.39 9.03
C GLN A 113 3.34 17.30 8.38
N ILE A 114 3.39 16.07 8.88
CA ILE A 114 2.67 14.91 8.36
C ILE A 114 1.79 14.35 9.47
N GLN A 115 0.73 15.10 9.78
CA GLN A 115 -0.23 14.75 10.82
C GLN A 115 -1.57 14.33 10.22
N ASP A 116 -2.27 13.43 10.91
CA ASP A 116 -3.63 13.00 10.57
C ASP A 116 -4.60 14.18 10.70
N SER A 117 -5.06 14.69 9.55
CA SER A 117 -5.91 15.87 9.46
C SER A 117 -6.67 15.94 8.14
N TRP A 118 -7.54 16.94 8.01
CA TRP A 118 -8.20 17.28 6.74
C TRP A 118 -7.30 18.02 5.76
N ASN A 119 -6.08 18.39 6.17
CA ASN A 119 -5.15 19.11 5.32
C ASN A 119 -4.32 18.13 4.48
N PHE A 120 -4.01 18.52 3.25
CA PHE A 120 -3.06 17.80 2.43
C PHE A 120 -1.66 17.90 3.03
N TRP A 121 -0.90 16.81 2.96
CA TRP A 121 0.54 16.82 3.26
C TRP A 121 1.30 17.46 2.10
N ASP A 122 2.40 18.13 2.43
CA ASP A 122 3.31 18.66 1.41
C ASP A 122 3.95 17.50 0.63
N GLU A 123 3.70 17.44 -0.68
CA GLU A 123 4.13 16.33 -1.53
C GLU A 123 5.65 16.20 -1.59
N GLN A 124 6.37 17.32 -1.58
CA GLN A 124 7.83 17.33 -1.67
C GLN A 124 8.47 16.83 -0.37
N HIS A 125 7.94 17.26 0.78
CA HIS A 125 8.36 16.79 2.10
C HIS A 125 8.07 15.30 2.26
N LEU A 126 6.87 14.85 1.89
CA LEU A 126 6.50 13.42 1.91
C LEU A 126 7.43 12.57 1.03
N ALA A 127 7.75 13.05 -0.18
CA ALA A 127 8.68 12.37 -1.08
C ALA A 127 10.09 12.25 -0.47
N ASN A 128 10.57 13.29 0.20
CA ASN A 128 11.86 13.30 0.88
C ASN A 128 11.88 12.28 2.04
N VAL A 129 10.87 12.30 2.91
CA VAL A 129 10.72 11.36 4.03
C VAL A 129 10.74 9.92 3.54
N LEU A 130 9.97 9.61 2.50
CA LEU A 130 9.88 8.25 1.99
C LEU A 130 11.15 7.82 1.23
N THR A 131 11.83 8.74 0.54
CA THR A 131 13.13 8.47 -0.09
C THR A 131 14.17 8.10 0.97
N ASP A 132 14.24 8.85 2.07
CA ASP A 132 15.15 8.58 3.18
C ASP A 132 14.80 7.24 3.87
N TYR A 133 13.53 6.99 4.15
CA TYR A 133 13.04 5.74 4.74
C TYR A 133 13.42 4.51 3.89
N CYS A 134 13.18 4.56 2.57
CA CYS A 134 13.47 3.49 1.64
C CYS A 134 14.98 3.25 1.49
N SER A 135 15.76 4.32 1.38
CA SER A 135 17.22 4.24 1.21
C SER A 135 17.90 3.60 2.42
N LYS A 136 17.51 3.99 3.64
CA LYS A 136 18.05 3.43 4.89
C LYS A 136 17.80 1.93 5.05
N ARG A 137 16.71 1.42 4.48
CA ARG A 137 16.27 0.03 4.62
C ARG A 137 16.48 -0.80 3.37
N ASN A 138 17.12 -0.26 2.32
CA ASN A 138 17.31 -0.94 1.04
C ASN A 138 15.99 -1.56 0.51
N ILE A 139 14.89 -0.82 0.64
CA ILE A 139 13.58 -1.26 0.19
C ILE A 139 13.55 -1.12 -1.33
N LYS A 140 13.33 -2.24 -2.02
CA LYS A 140 13.27 -2.24 -3.48
C LYS A 140 11.92 -1.71 -3.91
N LEU A 141 12.01 -0.82 -4.88
CA LEU A 141 10.89 -0.15 -5.49
C LEU A 141 10.15 -1.04 -6.50
N ILE A 142 8.83 -1.24 -6.36
CA ILE A 142 8.01 -2.08 -7.26
C ILE A 142 7.06 -1.24 -8.12
N ASN A 143 7.43 -0.83 -9.33
CA ASN A 143 6.57 -0.03 -10.22
C ASN A 143 5.25 -0.75 -10.58
N ASP A 144 4.28 -0.71 -9.68
CA ASP A 144 2.93 -1.22 -9.83
C ASP A 144 1.99 -0.16 -9.24
N PRO A 145 0.94 0.27 -9.95
CA PRO A 145 -0.01 1.27 -9.46
C PRO A 145 -0.86 0.69 -8.33
N ILE A 146 -0.28 0.60 -7.13
CA ILE A 146 -1.00 0.41 -5.87
C ILE A 146 -0.93 1.74 -5.14
N GLN A 147 -2.11 2.34 -4.97
CA GLN A 147 -2.33 3.70 -4.50
C GLN A 147 -2.00 3.81 -3.01
N ILE A 148 -1.05 4.68 -2.63
CA ILE A 148 -0.87 5.11 -1.23
C ILE A 148 -1.68 6.39 -1.09
N ALA A 149 -2.65 6.40 -0.16
CA ALA A 149 -3.52 7.55 0.08
C ALA A 149 -2.75 8.66 0.80
N VAL A 150 -2.79 9.89 0.27
CA VAL A 150 -2.34 11.11 0.94
C VAL A 150 -3.63 11.82 1.39
N CYS A 151 -3.90 11.79 2.69
CA CYS A 151 -5.18 12.13 3.33
C CYS A 151 -5.87 13.40 2.76
N PRO A 152 -7.22 13.43 2.69
CA PRO A 152 -8.00 13.72 3.90
C PRO A 152 -9.18 12.73 4.09
N LEU A 153 -8.96 11.73 4.95
CA LEU A 153 -9.86 10.69 5.47
C LEU A 153 -10.47 9.69 4.46
N SER A 154 -9.59 8.86 3.87
CA SER A 154 -9.83 7.53 3.24
C SER A 154 -10.43 7.41 1.82
N TYR A 155 -10.76 8.49 1.11
CA TYR A 155 -11.20 8.37 -0.30
C TYR A 155 -10.80 9.60 -1.14
N ALA A 156 -9.56 9.62 -1.63
CA ALA A 156 -9.14 10.48 -2.74
C ALA A 156 -7.88 9.89 -3.40
N ILE A 157 -8.05 9.38 -4.62
CA ILE A 157 -6.99 8.81 -5.46
C ILE A 157 -6.21 9.98 -6.05
N LEU A 158 -5.02 10.27 -5.53
CA LEU A 158 -4.03 11.05 -6.30
C LEU A 158 -3.46 10.14 -7.38
N SER A 159 -3.57 10.58 -8.61
CA SER A 159 -3.26 9.80 -9.80
C SER A 159 -1.77 9.58 -10.06
N ASN A 160 -0.83 9.95 -9.17
CA ASN A 160 0.60 9.90 -9.49
C ASN A 160 1.60 9.70 -8.32
N PHE A 161 1.17 9.50 -7.08
CA PHE A 161 2.10 9.26 -5.97
C PHE A 161 1.98 7.84 -5.40
N ALA A 162 2.39 6.87 -6.21
CA ALA A 162 2.98 5.66 -5.64
C ALA A 162 4.39 6.09 -5.21
N VAL A 163 4.73 6.04 -3.91
CA VAL A 163 6.13 6.27 -3.55
C VAL A 163 6.93 5.06 -3.91
N LEU A 164 7.40 5.19 -5.14
CA LEU A 164 8.45 4.47 -5.77
C LEU A 164 9.16 5.45 -6.73
N TYR A 165 9.90 6.41 -6.15
CA TYR A 165 10.78 7.32 -6.90
C TYR A 165 12.16 6.73 -7.21
N GLN A 166 12.49 6.76 -8.49
CA GLN A 166 13.80 6.53 -9.06
C GLN A 166 14.62 7.81 -8.91
N ILE A 167 15.83 7.74 -8.34
CA ILE A 167 16.88 8.74 -8.63
C ILE A 167 17.96 8.00 -9.41
N THR A 168 18.31 8.57 -10.55
CA THR A 168 19.40 8.18 -11.47
C THR A 168 20.65 7.68 -10.78
#